data_AF-A0A2N3KZF1-F1
#
_entry.id   AF-A0A2N3KZF1-F1
#
_cell.length_a   1.000
_cell.length_b   1.000
_cell.length_c   1.000
_cell.angle_alpha   90.00
_cell.angle_beta   90.00
_cell.angle_gamma   90.00
#
_symmetry.space_group_name_H-M   'P 1'
#
loop_
_entity.id
_entity.type
_entity.pdbx_description
1 polymer ?
#
loop_
_entity_poly.entity_id
_entity_poly.type
_entity_poly.pdbx_seq_one_letter_code
_entity_poly.pdbx_strand_id
1 'polypeptide(L)'
;MTGKKSSIDLLAERDTPVREKLAAPGRKDQVAVALRYLQGRDNAPILAAKGQGSVAEQILQVAFAKGIKVRQDSDLAEILMAVDVDSEIPLEAFAAVAEILNYIYRINQIYGTQDRASTTDNDKISRLVTTDDKLQEPPHDA
;
A
#
# COMPACT_ATOMS: atom_id res chain seq x y z
N MET A 1 2.29 -51.83 -31.18
CA MET A 1 1.20 -51.14 -30.46
C MET A 1 1.37 -51.41 -28.98
N THR A 2 2.08 -50.55 -28.25
CA THR A 2 2.29 -50.70 -26.81
C THR A 2 1.79 -49.43 -26.14
N GLY A 3 0.60 -49.52 -25.55
CA GLY A 3 0.05 -48.48 -24.71
C GLY A 3 0.78 -48.41 -23.39
N LYS A 4 1.30 -47.24 -23.05
CA LYS A 4 1.54 -46.83 -21.67
C LYS A 4 0.53 -45.75 -21.33
N LYS A 5 -0.46 -46.10 -20.49
CA LYS A 5 -1.23 -45.12 -19.73
C LYS A 5 -0.25 -44.52 -18.72
N SER A 6 0.18 -43.28 -18.95
CA SER A 6 0.76 -42.50 -17.87
C SER A 6 -0.37 -41.78 -17.17
N SER A 7 -0.56 -42.18 -15.93
CA SER A 7 -1.38 -41.58 -14.90
C SER A 7 -1.29 -40.06 -14.99
N ILE A 8 -2.45 -39.44 -15.14
CA ILE A 8 -2.60 -38.00 -14.98
C ILE A 8 -2.51 -37.76 -13.48
N ASP A 9 -1.36 -37.25 -13.03
CA ASP A 9 -1.23 -36.65 -11.70
C ASP A 9 -1.99 -35.30 -11.74
N LEU A 10 -3.32 -35.40 -11.68
CA LEU A 10 -4.16 -34.35 -11.12
C LEU A 10 -3.84 -34.33 -9.63
N LEU A 11 -3.17 -33.29 -9.12
CA LEU A 11 -3.23 -32.77 -7.74
C LEU A 11 -2.00 -31.88 -7.47
N ALA A 12 -1.90 -30.71 -8.11
CA ALA A 12 -0.91 -29.70 -7.73
C ALA A 12 -1.31 -28.26 -8.13
N GLU A 13 -2.54 -27.83 -7.84
CA GLU A 13 -2.94 -26.42 -8.03
C GLU A 13 -3.80 -25.89 -6.88
N ARG A 14 -3.35 -26.08 -5.64
CA ARG A 14 -3.94 -25.38 -4.50
C ARG A 14 -2.81 -24.83 -3.64
N ASP A 15 -2.75 -23.51 -3.60
CA ASP A 15 -1.99 -22.69 -2.65
C ASP A 15 -0.49 -22.49 -2.90
N THR A 16 -0.10 -22.04 -4.09
CA THR A 16 1.13 -21.24 -4.19
C THR A 16 0.89 -19.85 -3.61
N PRO A 17 1.59 -19.42 -2.55
CA PRO A 17 1.47 -18.07 -2.04
C PRO A 17 1.94 -17.08 -3.11
N VAL A 18 1.16 -16.03 -3.38
CA VAL A 18 1.44 -14.96 -4.36
C VAL A 18 2.87 -14.41 -4.25
N ARG A 19 3.46 -14.47 -3.05
CA ARG A 19 4.84 -14.07 -2.76
C ARG A 19 5.88 -14.84 -3.58
N GLU A 20 5.68 -16.12 -3.86
CA GLU A 20 6.66 -16.94 -4.60
C GLU A 20 6.61 -16.67 -6.10
N LYS A 21 5.42 -16.40 -6.66
CA LYS A 21 5.26 -16.03 -8.08
C LYS A 21 5.87 -14.67 -8.43
N LEU A 22 6.03 -13.78 -7.44
CA LEU A 22 6.75 -12.52 -7.58
C LEU A 22 8.25 -12.64 -7.30
N ALA A 23 8.72 -13.72 -6.67
CA ALA A 23 10.10 -13.90 -6.22
C ALA A 23 10.98 -14.72 -7.18
N ALA A 24 10.46 -15.17 -8.32
CA ALA A 24 11.30 -15.76 -9.36
C ALA A 24 12.22 -14.67 -9.95
N PRO A 25 13.56 -14.79 -9.86
CA PRO A 25 14.48 -13.74 -10.26
C PRO A 25 14.33 -13.40 -11.75
N GLY A 26 14.16 -12.10 -12.03
CA GLY A 26 14.51 -11.44 -13.28
C GLY A 26 14.00 -12.07 -14.57
N ARG A 27 12.69 -12.31 -14.72
CA ARG A 27 12.15 -12.48 -16.08
C ARG A 27 12.49 -11.22 -16.87
N LYS A 28 13.24 -11.35 -17.97
CA LYS A 28 13.70 -10.21 -18.79
C LYS A 28 12.54 -9.31 -19.22
N ASP A 29 11.36 -9.90 -19.37
CA ASP A 29 10.16 -9.23 -19.87
C ASP A 29 9.28 -8.67 -18.72
N GLN A 30 9.72 -8.78 -17.46
CA GLN A 30 9.00 -8.17 -16.34
C GLN A 30 9.17 -6.66 -16.37
N VAL A 31 8.05 -5.96 -16.27
CA VAL A 31 8.00 -4.50 -16.17
C VAL A 31 7.44 -4.08 -14.81
N ALA A 32 7.86 -2.90 -14.34
CA ALA A 32 7.27 -2.26 -13.17
C ALA A 32 7.21 -0.75 -13.37
N VAL A 33 6.13 -0.15 -12.88
CA VAL A 33 5.89 1.29 -12.89
C VAL A 33 5.48 1.73 -11.50
N ALA A 34 5.88 2.95 -11.11
CA ALA A 34 5.51 3.57 -9.86
C ALA A 34 4.78 4.88 -10.13
N LEU A 35 3.63 5.06 -9.50
CA LEU A 35 2.81 6.26 -9.63
C LEU A 35 2.86 7.09 -8.33
N ARG A 36 2.80 8.41 -8.49
CA ARG A 36 2.64 9.39 -7.42
C ARG A 36 1.38 10.22 -7.69
N TYR A 37 0.64 10.52 -6.64
CA TYR A 37 -0.44 11.50 -6.74
C TYR A 37 -0.50 12.32 -5.45
N LEU A 38 -0.29 13.64 -5.57
CA LEU A 38 -0.41 14.59 -4.49
C LEU A 38 -1.72 15.36 -4.62
N GLN A 39 -2.72 14.98 -3.80
CA GLN A 39 -4.03 15.62 -3.81
C GLN A 39 -3.93 17.14 -3.57
N GLY A 40 -4.63 17.92 -4.39
CA GLY A 40 -4.63 19.39 -4.32
C GLY A 40 -3.40 20.06 -4.95
N ARG A 41 -2.43 19.26 -5.45
CA ARG A 41 -1.28 19.76 -6.22
C ARG A 41 -1.28 19.23 -7.64
N ASP A 42 -1.40 17.92 -7.80
CA ASP A 42 -1.30 17.26 -9.10
C ASP A 42 -2.69 17.19 -9.75
N ASN A 43 -2.79 17.54 -11.04
CA ASN A 43 -4.06 17.43 -11.78
C ASN A 43 -4.41 15.96 -12.09
N ALA A 44 -3.37 15.15 -12.33
CA ALA A 44 -3.48 13.72 -12.56
C ALA A 44 -2.31 12.98 -11.89
N PRO A 45 -2.42 11.65 -11.68
CA PRO A 45 -1.30 10.84 -11.23
C PRO A 45 -0.09 10.98 -12.16
N ILE A 46 1.10 11.05 -11.58
CA ILE A 46 2.38 11.22 -12.28
C ILE A 46 3.17 9.92 -12.22
N LEU A 47 3.80 9.56 -13.33
CA LEU A 47 4.72 8.43 -13.39
C LEU A 47 6.03 8.79 -12.69
N ALA A 48 6.27 8.25 -11.50
CA ALA A 48 7.46 8.55 -10.70
C ALA A 48 8.67 7.67 -11.04
N ALA A 49 8.44 6.45 -11.52
CA ALA A 49 9.49 5.55 -11.98
C ALA A 49 8.92 4.50 -12.95
N LYS A 50 9.77 3.99 -13.84
CA LYS A 50 9.48 2.84 -14.69
C LYS A 50 10.74 2.01 -14.95
N GLY A 51 10.59 0.72 -15.21
CA GLY A 51 11.72 -0.15 -15.46
C GLY A 51 11.32 -1.52 -16.00
N GLN A 52 12.31 -2.22 -16.56
CA GLN A 52 12.19 -3.60 -17.02
C GLN A 52 13.31 -4.46 -16.40
N GLY A 53 13.10 -5.77 -16.33
CA GLY A 53 14.08 -6.72 -15.80
C GLY A 53 14.60 -6.33 -14.42
N SER A 54 15.92 -6.17 -14.28
CA SER A 54 16.56 -5.84 -13.00
C SER A 54 16.15 -4.48 -12.42
N VAL A 55 15.76 -3.51 -13.26
CA VAL A 55 15.24 -2.22 -12.77
C VAL A 55 13.83 -2.39 -12.22
N ALA A 56 12.99 -3.20 -12.89
CA ALA A 56 11.66 -3.52 -12.39
C ALA A 56 11.72 -4.23 -11.03
N GLU A 57 12.67 -5.16 -10.88
CA GLU A 57 12.93 -5.85 -9.61
C GLU A 57 13.33 -4.89 -8.50
N GLN A 58 14.21 -3.93 -8.77
CA GLN A 58 14.60 -2.89 -7.80
C GLN A 58 13.43 -2.00 -7.39
N ILE A 59 12.58 -1.59 -8.35
CA ILE A 59 11.36 -0.80 -8.06
C ILE A 59 10.46 -1.58 -7.10
N LEU A 60 10.22 -2.86 -7.38
CA LEU A 60 9.40 -3.73 -6.54
C LEU A 60 10.02 -3.93 -5.15
N GLN A 61 11.32 -4.15 -5.07
CA GLN A 61 12.02 -4.32 -3.80
C GLN A 61 11.90 -3.08 -2.92
N VAL A 62 12.08 -1.88 -3.49
CA VAL A 62 11.88 -0.61 -2.77
C VAL A 62 10.43 -0.45 -2.33
N ALA A 63 9.47 -0.79 -3.20
CA ALA A 63 8.04 -0.71 -2.86
C ALA A 63 7.71 -1.61 -1.66
N PHE A 64 8.15 -2.87 -1.66
CA PHE A 64 7.92 -3.80 -0.55
C PHE A 64 8.61 -3.36 0.73
N ALA A 65 9.86 -2.90 0.65
CA ALA A 65 10.60 -2.41 1.81
C ALA A 65 9.92 -1.19 2.48
N LYS A 66 9.24 -0.35 1.69
CA LYS A 66 8.52 0.83 2.18
C LYS A 66 7.03 0.59 2.46
N GLY A 67 6.54 -0.65 2.31
CA GLY A 67 5.12 -0.96 2.48
C GLY A 67 4.19 -0.33 1.43
N ILE A 68 4.73 0.09 0.28
CA ILE A 68 3.96 0.62 -0.85
C ILE A 68 3.15 -0.54 -1.45
N LYS A 69 1.86 -0.32 -1.70
CA LYS A 69 0.98 -1.32 -2.28
C LYS A 69 1.38 -1.58 -3.74
N VAL A 70 1.48 -2.86 -4.10
CA VAL A 70 1.79 -3.32 -5.46
C VAL A 70 0.59 -4.09 -5.99
N ARG A 71 0.14 -3.73 -7.20
CA ARG A 71 -0.88 -4.47 -7.97
C ARG A 71 -0.23 -5.01 -9.23
N GLN A 72 -0.59 -6.25 -9.58
CA GLN A 72 -0.17 -6.85 -10.84
C GLN A 72 -1.26 -6.62 -11.88
N ASP A 73 -0.91 -5.93 -12.96
CA ASP A 73 -1.77 -5.62 -14.09
C ASP A 73 -0.87 -5.44 -15.32
N SER A 74 -0.82 -6.43 -16.21
CA SER A 74 0.08 -6.41 -17.37
C SER A 74 -0.27 -5.29 -18.33
N ASP A 75 -1.56 -5.14 -18.62
CA ASP A 75 -2.06 -4.26 -19.67
C ASP A 75 -1.86 -2.81 -19.25
N LEU A 76 -2.21 -2.47 -18.00
CA LEU A 76 -1.95 -1.14 -17.45
C LEU A 76 -0.45 -0.85 -17.37
N ALA A 77 0.37 -1.83 -16.97
CA ALA A 77 1.81 -1.64 -16.89
C ALA A 77 2.41 -1.35 -18.28
N GLU A 78 1.99 -2.06 -19.31
CA GLU A 78 2.43 -1.82 -20.70
C GLU A 78 2.05 -0.43 -21.20
N ILE A 79 0.80 0.02 -20.95
CA ILE A 79 0.35 1.38 -21.28
C ILE A 79 1.25 2.41 -20.59
N LEU A 80 1.52 2.23 -19.29
CA LEU A 80 2.30 3.17 -18.50
C LEU A 80 3.80 3.14 -18.81
N MET A 81 4.32 2.05 -19.38
CA MET A 81 5.73 1.98 -19.81
C MET A 81 6.04 2.96 -20.95
N ALA A 82 5.03 3.32 -21.77
CA ALA A 82 5.17 4.30 -22.84
C ALA A 82 5.25 5.77 -22.35
N VAL A 83 4.93 6.02 -21.08
CA VAL A 83 4.85 7.37 -20.48
C VAL A 83 6.22 7.79 -19.95
N ASP A 84 6.61 9.05 -20.13
CA ASP A 84 7.86 9.56 -19.58
C ASP A 84 7.79 9.74 -18.06
N VAL A 85 8.92 9.52 -17.39
CA VAL A 85 9.02 9.78 -15.95
C VAL A 85 8.78 11.27 -15.69
N ASP A 86 8.13 11.57 -14.57
CA ASP A 86 7.64 12.89 -14.15
C ASP A 86 6.56 13.51 -15.03
N SER A 87 5.98 12.73 -15.96
CA SER A 87 4.80 13.13 -16.73
C SER A 87 3.50 12.59 -16.11
N GLU A 88 2.41 13.30 -16.35
CA GLU A 88 1.06 12.81 -16.05
C GLU A 88 0.76 11.54 -16.85
N ILE A 89 -0.03 10.63 -16.27
CA ILE A 89 -0.49 9.44 -16.97
C ILE A 89 -1.39 9.83 -18.17
N PRO A 90 -1.50 8.98 -19.20
CA PRO A 90 -2.35 9.25 -20.36
C PRO A 90 -3.81 8.90 -20.05
N LEU A 91 -4.75 9.48 -20.81
CA LEU A 91 -6.19 9.35 -20.57
C LEU A 91 -6.67 7.90 -20.53
N GLU A 92 -6.06 7.05 -21.34
CA GLU A 92 -6.34 5.61 -21.45
C GLU A 92 -6.08 4.87 -20.13
N ALA A 93 -5.16 5.38 -19.29
CA ALA A 93 -4.84 4.80 -18.00
C ALA A 93 -5.71 5.36 -16.84
N PHE A 94 -6.48 6.44 -17.06
CA PHE A 94 -7.17 7.14 -15.97
C PHE A 94 -8.15 6.26 -15.23
N ALA A 95 -8.99 5.50 -15.95
CA ALA A 95 -10.03 4.69 -15.33
C ALA A 95 -9.45 3.61 -14.41
N ALA A 96 -8.42 2.89 -14.89
CA ALA A 96 -7.76 1.84 -14.13
C ALA A 96 -7.02 2.41 -12.91
N VAL A 97 -6.29 3.53 -13.07
CA VAL A 97 -5.59 4.17 -11.95
C VAL A 97 -6.57 4.74 -10.92
N ALA A 98 -7.69 5.33 -11.34
CA ALA A 98 -8.74 5.82 -10.45
C ALA A 98 -9.36 4.68 -9.61
N GLU A 99 -9.60 3.52 -10.21
CA GLU A 99 -10.07 2.33 -9.48
C GLU A 99 -9.07 1.92 -8.39
N ILE A 100 -7.77 1.90 -8.71
CA ILE A 100 -6.71 1.55 -7.76
C ILE A 100 -6.66 2.56 -6.60
N LEU A 101 -6.70 3.86 -6.90
CA LEU A 101 -6.70 4.90 -5.88
C LEU A 101 -7.95 4.82 -4.99
N ASN A 102 -9.13 4.60 -5.57
CA ASN A 102 -10.37 4.44 -4.81
C ASN A 102 -10.28 3.24 -3.85
N TYR A 103 -9.72 2.12 -4.31
CA TYR A 103 -9.48 0.95 -3.45
C TYR A 103 -8.52 1.28 -2.29
N ILE A 104 -7.40 1.95 -2.56
CA ILE A 104 -6.43 2.36 -1.54
C ILE A 104 -7.07 3.32 -0.53
N TYR A 105 -7.82 4.32 -0.98
CA TYR A 105 -8.50 5.25 -0.09
C TYR A 105 -9.54 4.56 0.79
N ARG A 106 -10.36 3.69 0.22
CA ARG A 106 -11.35 2.93 1.01
C ARG A 106 -10.68 2.09 2.09
N ILE A 107 -9.58 1.43 1.75
CA ILE A 107 -8.77 0.68 2.71
C ILE A 107 -8.23 1.59 3.80
N ASN A 108 -7.59 2.70 3.42
CA ASN A 108 -7.01 3.63 4.39
C ASN A 108 -8.06 4.29 5.28
N GLN A 109 -9.28 4.53 4.80
CA GLN A 109 -10.40 5.03 5.61
C GLN A 109 -10.87 3.99 6.64
N ILE A 110 -10.95 2.72 6.23
CA ILE A 110 -11.31 1.60 7.11
C ILE A 110 -10.23 1.38 8.18
N TYR A 111 -8.95 1.43 7.81
CA TYR A 111 -7.84 1.22 8.75
C TYR A 111 -7.46 2.49 9.56
N GLY A 112 -7.75 3.69 9.05
CA GLY A 112 -7.48 4.97 9.73
C GLY A 112 -8.42 5.28 10.91
N THR A 113 -9.44 4.45 11.13
CA THR A 113 -10.41 4.62 12.24
C THR A 113 -10.02 3.80 13.49
N GLN A 114 -9.10 2.83 13.39
CA GLN A 114 -8.75 1.95 14.53
C GLN A 114 -7.63 2.51 15.43
N ASP A 115 -6.81 3.46 14.96
CA ASP A 115 -5.69 4.01 15.74
C ASP A 115 -6.09 5.15 16.71
N ARG A 116 -7.36 5.60 16.69
CA ARG A 116 -7.85 6.66 17.60
C ARG A 116 -8.69 6.16 18.78
N ALA A 117 -9.05 4.89 18.85
CA ALA A 117 -9.99 4.38 19.86
C ALA A 117 -9.33 3.90 21.17
N SER A 118 -8.00 4.00 21.33
CA SER A 118 -7.27 3.46 22.51
C SER A 118 -6.62 4.51 23.42
N THR A 119 -7.06 5.78 23.41
CA THR A 119 -6.53 6.83 24.31
C THR A 119 -7.52 7.37 25.36
N THR A 120 -8.75 6.84 25.47
CA THR A 120 -9.78 7.45 26.35
C THR A 120 -9.76 7.01 27.83
N ASP A 121 -8.84 6.15 28.26
CA ASP A 121 -8.81 5.74 29.69
C ASP A 121 -8.12 6.76 30.62
N ASN A 122 -7.34 7.71 30.08
CA ASN A 122 -6.63 8.70 30.92
C ASN A 122 -7.53 9.85 31.41
N ASP A 123 -8.73 10.01 30.85
CA ASP A 123 -9.66 11.09 31.18
C ASP A 123 -10.53 10.81 32.42
N LYS A 124 -10.50 9.56 32.92
CA LYS A 124 -11.13 9.17 34.19
C LYS A 124 -10.18 9.30 35.37
N ILE A 125 -8.88 9.07 35.18
CA ILE A 125 -7.88 9.14 36.26
C ILE A 125 -7.71 10.59 36.74
N SER A 126 -7.70 11.57 35.83
CA SER A 126 -7.58 13.00 36.19
C SER A 126 -8.78 13.57 36.97
N ARG A 127 -9.95 12.92 36.93
CA ARG A 127 -11.12 13.34 37.72
C ARG A 127 -11.23 12.67 39.09
N LEU A 128 -10.46 11.61 39.35
CA LEU A 128 -10.48 10.85 40.60
C LEU A 128 -9.38 11.25 41.59
N VAL A 129 -8.38 12.03 41.16
CA VAL A 129 -7.24 12.45 42.01
C VAL A 129 -7.42 13.85 42.61
N THR A 130 -8.39 14.64 42.14
CA THR A 130 -8.74 15.93 42.78
C THR A 130 -9.86 15.73 43.80
N THR A 131 -9.53 15.08 44.91
CA THR A 131 -10.32 15.18 46.14
C THR A 131 -9.35 15.38 47.30
N ASP A 132 -9.34 16.62 47.79
CA ASP A 132 -8.97 17.04 49.15
C ASP A 132 -7.60 16.60 49.70
N ASP A 133 -6.59 17.48 49.58
CA ASP A 133 -5.54 17.56 50.61
C ASP A 133 -4.93 18.98 50.74
N LYS A 134 -5.23 19.60 51.90
CA LYS A 134 -4.52 20.67 52.68
C LYS A 134 -4.60 22.13 52.24
N LEU A 135 -5.30 23.00 53.00
CA LEU A 135 -5.04 23.57 54.34
C LEU A 135 -4.03 24.76 54.37
N GLN A 136 -4.57 25.89 54.86
CA GLN A 136 -3.94 27.06 55.51
C GLN A 136 -3.33 28.17 54.66
N GLU A 137 -4.13 29.22 54.42
CA GLU A 137 -3.61 30.60 54.37
C GLU A 137 -3.59 31.19 55.80
N PRO A 138 -2.52 31.87 56.23
CA PRO A 138 -2.46 32.51 57.54
C PRO A 138 -3.26 33.83 57.55
N PRO A 139 -3.71 34.30 58.72
CA PRO A 139 -4.45 35.55 58.81
C PRO A 139 -3.52 36.73 58.52
N HIS A 140 -3.89 37.58 57.56
CA HIS A 140 -3.22 38.84 57.33
C HIS A 140 -3.90 39.90 58.20
N ASP A 141 -3.32 40.18 59.37
CA ASP A 141 -3.60 41.38 60.16
C ASP A 141 -3.06 42.61 59.41
N ALA A 142 -3.92 43.62 59.21
CA ALA A 142 -3.64 45.07 59.33
C ALA A 142 -4.92 45.87 59.07
#